data_AF-A0A1E1MFB5-F1
#
_entry.id   AF-A0A1E1MFB5-F1
#
_cell.length_a   1.000
_cell.length_b   1.000
_cell.length_c   1.000
_cell.angle_alpha   90.00
_cell.angle_beta   90.00
_cell.angle_gamma   90.00
#
_symmetry.space_group_name_H-M   'P 1'
#
loop_
_entity.id
_entity.type
_entity.pdbx_description
1 polymer ?
#
loop_
_entity_poly.entity_id
_entity_poly.type
_entity_poly.pdbx_seq_one_letter_code
_entity_poly.pdbx_strand_id
1 'polypeptide(L)'
;MAGLFTGAGSTAYYNFKTPEDHVTPGIILYCSSATGATPSDDPTGSNFTSLAAKFGCGNLSAGSELTCMKRVDYMELEVFLDSYIDNGTSPEIRFTLVIDPVTRLASYAARELAGKISKMDRLLHSSQQREIIS
;
A
#
# COMPACT_ATOMS: atom_id res chain seq x y z
N MET A 1 3.32 -8.93 -15.43
CA MET A 1 2.82 -7.67 -14.83
C MET A 1 3.98 -6.70 -14.69
N ALA A 2 3.78 -5.40 -14.91
CA ALA A 2 4.84 -4.39 -14.76
C ALA A 2 4.35 -3.21 -13.92
N GLY A 3 5.25 -2.62 -13.12
CA GLY A 3 4.93 -1.48 -12.28
C GLY A 3 6.11 -0.54 -12.08
N LEU A 4 5.81 0.73 -11.76
CA LEU A 4 6.76 1.79 -11.45
C LEU A 4 6.47 2.35 -10.05
N PHE A 5 7.50 2.74 -9.30
CA PHE A 5 7.38 3.30 -7.94
C PHE A 5 6.46 2.45 -7.04
N THR A 6 5.35 2.99 -6.52
CA THR A 6 4.39 2.27 -5.69
C THR A 6 3.71 1.11 -6.42
N GLY A 7 3.54 1.22 -7.74
CA GLY A 7 3.07 0.14 -8.60
C GLY A 7 4.06 -1.03 -8.70
N ALA A 8 5.37 -0.76 -8.65
CA ALA A 8 6.39 -1.80 -8.57
C ALA A 8 6.33 -2.52 -7.21
N GLY A 9 6.20 -1.78 -6.10
CA GLY A 9 5.97 -2.40 -4.78
C GLY A 9 4.72 -3.29 -4.76
N SER A 10 3.62 -2.81 -5.34
CA SER A 10 2.37 -3.57 -5.46
C SER A 10 2.52 -4.83 -6.29
N THR A 11 3.22 -4.73 -7.44
CA THR A 11 3.55 -5.87 -8.31
C THR A 11 4.42 -6.90 -7.57
N ALA A 12 5.36 -6.43 -6.76
CA ALA A 12 6.26 -7.29 -6.01
C ALA A 12 5.54 -8.13 -4.95
N TYR A 13 4.45 -7.65 -4.33
CA TYR A 13 3.69 -8.44 -3.35
C TYR A 13 3.06 -9.69 -3.95
N TYR A 14 2.67 -9.67 -5.23
CA TYR A 14 2.15 -10.86 -5.91
C TYR A 14 3.18 -11.99 -5.95
N ASN A 15 4.47 -11.68 -6.01
CA ASN A 15 5.54 -12.69 -5.97
C ASN A 15 5.55 -13.48 -4.66
N PHE A 16 5.22 -12.84 -3.54
CA PHE A 16 5.24 -13.48 -2.23
C PHE A 16 3.91 -14.14 -1.87
N LYS A 17 2.79 -13.66 -2.44
CA LYS A 17 1.45 -14.10 -2.06
C LYS A 17 1.03 -15.40 -2.72
N THR A 18 1.37 -15.60 -3.99
CA THR A 18 0.96 -16.78 -4.75
C THR A 18 2.18 -17.57 -5.25
N PRO A 19 2.84 -18.36 -4.37
CA PRO A 19 4.00 -19.16 -4.77
C PRO A 19 3.68 -20.20 -5.86
N GLU A 20 2.46 -20.76 -5.81
CA GLU A 20 2.00 -21.88 -6.65
C GLU A 20 1.06 -21.44 -7.78
N ASP A 21 0.44 -20.25 -7.68
CA ASP A 21 -0.59 -19.77 -8.61
C ASP A 21 -0.12 -18.50 -9.32
N HIS A 22 0.29 -18.66 -10.57
CA HIS A 22 0.87 -17.58 -11.37
C HIS A 22 -0.24 -16.85 -12.12
N VAL A 23 -0.72 -15.74 -11.54
CA VAL A 23 -1.65 -14.82 -12.22
C VAL A 23 -1.01 -14.24 -13.50
N THR A 24 0.33 -14.15 -13.56
CA THR A 24 1.07 -13.70 -14.75
C THR A 24 2.37 -14.49 -14.92
N PRO A 25 2.91 -14.62 -16.15
CA PRO A 25 4.13 -15.39 -16.43
C PRO A 25 5.42 -14.77 -15.87
N GLY A 26 5.41 -13.49 -15.49
CA GLY A 26 6.59 -12.79 -14.96
C GLY A 26 6.28 -11.37 -14.51
N ILE A 27 7.21 -10.77 -13.78
CA ILE A 27 7.09 -9.40 -13.24
C ILE A 27 8.27 -8.50 -13.60
N ILE A 28 7.97 -7.23 -13.87
CA ILE A 28 8.97 -6.17 -14.09
C ILE A 28 8.75 -5.07 -13.06
N LEU A 29 9.79 -4.75 -12.30
CA LEU A 29 9.75 -3.81 -11.19
C LEU A 29 10.67 -2.62 -11.49
N TYR A 30 10.13 -1.42 -11.60
CA TYR A 30 10.91 -0.20 -11.78
C TYR A 30 10.94 0.63 -10.48
N CYS A 31 12.15 0.93 -10.00
CA CYS A 31 12.46 1.84 -8.90
C CYS A 31 11.90 1.48 -7.51
N SER A 32 11.26 0.32 -7.33
CA SER A 32 10.80 -0.17 -6.02
C SER A 32 10.67 -1.70 -5.99
N SER A 33 10.50 -2.25 -4.80
CA SER A 33 10.32 -3.69 -4.51
C SER A 33 9.34 -3.89 -3.34
N ALA A 34 9.06 -5.14 -2.95
CA ALA A 34 8.14 -5.44 -1.84
C ALA A 34 8.63 -4.87 -0.48
N THR A 35 9.94 -4.67 -0.33
CA THR A 35 10.54 -4.07 0.87
C THR A 35 10.66 -2.55 0.78
N GLY A 36 10.39 -1.94 -0.38
CA GLY A 36 10.62 -0.52 -0.62
C GLY A 36 9.60 0.43 0.01
N ALA A 37 8.38 -0.04 0.30
CA ALA A 37 7.36 0.78 0.98
C ALA A 37 7.41 0.56 2.50
N THR A 38 7.34 1.64 3.28
CA THR A 38 7.16 1.56 4.73
C THR A 38 5.76 1.04 5.06
N PRO A 39 5.59 0.17 6.08
CA PRO A 39 4.28 -0.16 6.62
C PRO A 39 3.50 1.08 7.07
N SER A 40 2.18 0.94 7.22
CA SER A 40 1.35 1.97 7.85
C SER A 40 1.77 2.22 9.30
N ASP A 41 1.93 3.50 9.64
CA ASP A 41 2.09 3.98 11.02
C ASP A 41 0.75 4.06 11.76
N ASP A 42 -0.36 3.80 11.07
CA ASP A 42 -1.72 3.65 11.62
C ASP A 42 -2.20 2.20 11.50
N PRO A 43 -1.68 1.28 12.35
CA PRO A 43 -2.09 -0.13 12.32
C PRO A 43 -3.49 -0.37 12.93
N THR A 44 -4.01 0.60 13.69
CA THR A 44 -5.32 0.50 14.36
C THR A 44 -6.46 1.10 13.52
N GLY A 45 -6.15 1.79 12.42
CA GLY A 45 -7.15 2.41 11.55
C GLY A 45 -7.72 3.73 12.08
N SER A 46 -7.01 4.38 13.00
CA SER A 46 -7.40 5.66 13.60
C SER A 46 -7.56 6.80 12.57
N ASN A 47 -6.81 6.77 11.45
CA ASN A 47 -6.97 7.71 10.34
C ASN A 47 -8.33 7.53 9.66
N PHE A 48 -8.76 6.28 9.47
CA PHE A 48 -10.07 5.98 8.89
C PHE A 48 -11.21 6.45 9.80
N THR A 49 -11.13 6.17 11.10
CA THR A 49 -12.12 6.64 12.08
C THR A 49 -12.14 8.17 12.20
N SER A 50 -10.97 8.82 12.12
CA SER A 50 -10.87 10.29 12.16
C SER A 50 -11.51 10.94 10.93
N LEU A 51 -11.28 10.37 9.74
CA LEU A 51 -11.95 10.77 8.52
C LEU A 51 -13.47 10.53 8.64
N ALA A 52 -13.88 9.36 9.11
CA ALA A 52 -15.30 9.01 9.26
C ALA A 52 -16.05 9.96 10.19
N ALA A 53 -15.42 10.42 11.27
CA ALA A 53 -16.00 11.42 12.16
C ALA A 53 -16.34 12.74 11.45
N LYS A 54 -15.60 13.14 10.41
CA LYS A 54 -15.87 14.37 9.64
C LYS A 54 -17.12 14.29 8.79
N PHE A 55 -17.48 13.08 8.37
CA PHE A 55 -18.66 12.80 7.56
C PHE A 55 -19.84 12.27 8.39
N GLY A 56 -19.79 12.43 9.72
CA GLY A 56 -20.86 11.97 10.62
C GLY A 56 -20.94 10.45 10.80
N CYS A 57 -19.91 9.72 10.37
CA CYS A 57 -19.82 8.26 10.46
C CYS A 57 -18.98 7.76 11.65
N GLY A 58 -18.51 8.65 12.53
CA GLY A 58 -17.68 8.29 13.69
C GLY A 58 -18.48 7.70 14.87
N ASN A 59 -17.75 7.18 15.87
CA ASN A 59 -18.31 6.53 17.08
C ASN A 59 -19.23 5.33 16.78
N LEU A 60 -19.04 4.69 15.65
CA LEU A 60 -19.75 3.48 15.26
C LEU A 60 -18.85 2.25 15.47
N SER A 61 -19.45 1.05 15.46
CA SER A 61 -18.65 -0.17 15.32
C SER A 61 -17.93 -0.17 13.97
N ALA A 62 -16.76 -0.81 13.84
CA ALA A 62 -15.97 -0.78 12.61
C ALA A 62 -16.77 -1.19 11.35
N GLY A 63 -17.67 -2.18 11.46
CA GLY A 63 -18.53 -2.59 10.35
C GLY A 63 -19.61 -1.55 10.00
N SER A 64 -20.18 -0.91 11.01
CA SER A 64 -21.16 0.18 10.85
C SER A 64 -20.51 1.45 10.29
N GLU A 65 -19.31 1.79 10.76
CA GLU A 65 -18.51 2.92 10.26
C GLU A 65 -18.20 2.75 8.77
N LEU A 66 -17.70 1.58 8.37
CA LEU A 66 -17.47 1.26 6.96
C LEU A 66 -18.76 1.33 6.12
N THR A 67 -19.87 0.81 6.65
CA THR A 67 -21.16 0.84 5.94
C THR A 67 -21.67 2.28 5.77
N CYS A 68 -21.46 3.14 6.76
CA CYS A 68 -21.79 4.56 6.69
C CYS A 68 -20.90 5.26 5.66
N MET A 69 -19.58 5.08 5.73
CA MET A 69 -18.62 5.70 4.83
C MET A 69 -18.82 5.33 3.36
N LYS A 70 -19.30 4.11 3.07
CA LYS A 70 -19.66 3.70 1.70
C LYS A 70 -20.81 4.50 1.08
N ARG A 71 -21.55 5.29 1.88
CA ARG A 71 -22.64 6.15 1.40
C ARG A 71 -22.21 7.61 1.23
N VAL A 72 -21.02 7.96 1.70
CA VAL A 72 -20.44 9.30 1.50
C VAL A 72 -20.06 9.43 0.04
N ASP A 73 -20.32 10.60 -0.55
CA ASP A 73 -19.97 10.87 -1.94
C ASP A 73 -18.44 10.89 -2.11
N TYR A 74 -17.94 10.26 -3.17
CA TYR A 74 -16.50 10.13 -3.37
C TYR A 74 -15.83 11.46 -3.70
N MET A 75 -16.53 12.39 -4.35
CA MET A 75 -15.99 13.73 -4.63
C MET A 75 -15.84 14.53 -3.35
N GLU A 76 -16.77 14.39 -2.40
CA GLU A 76 -16.65 15.04 -1.09
C GLU A 76 -15.45 14.50 -0.30
N LEU A 77 -15.20 13.18 -0.36
CA LEU A 77 -14.03 12.57 0.26
C LEU A 77 -12.72 13.09 -0.35
N GLU A 78 -12.64 13.17 -1.67
CA GLU A 78 -11.46 13.65 -2.39
C GLU A 78 -11.18 15.13 -2.08
N VAL A 79 -12.18 16.00 -2.21
CA VAL A 79 -12.06 17.44 -1.91
C VAL A 79 -11.64 17.67 -0.46
N PHE A 80 -12.20 16.90 0.49
CA PHE A 80 -11.80 17.00 1.89
C PHE A 80 -10.34 16.60 2.08
N LEU A 81 -9.91 15.45 1.53
CA LEU A 81 -8.55 14.94 1.70
C LEU A 81 -7.52 15.86 1.06
N ASP A 82 -7.79 16.35 -0.16
CA ASP A 82 -6.91 17.31 -0.85
C ASP A 82 -6.74 18.58 -0.02
N SER A 83 -7.85 19.17 0.44
CA SER A 83 -7.79 20.35 1.30
C SER A 83 -7.05 20.08 2.62
N TYR A 84 -7.26 18.91 3.21
CA TYR A 84 -6.61 18.52 4.47
C TYR A 84 -5.09 18.44 4.33
N ILE A 85 -4.64 17.81 3.23
CA ILE A 85 -3.23 17.62 2.87
C ILE A 85 -2.58 18.96 2.50
N ASP A 86 -3.22 19.75 1.63
CA ASP A 86 -2.71 21.05 1.18
C ASP A 86 -2.55 22.05 2.33
N ASN A 87 -3.45 21.98 3.32
CA ASN A 87 -3.38 22.80 4.52
C ASN A 87 -2.32 22.33 5.53
N GLY A 88 -1.65 21.19 5.28
CA GLY A 88 -0.64 20.63 6.20
C GLY A 88 -1.22 20.27 7.58
N THR A 89 -2.49 19.86 7.62
CA THR A 89 -3.20 19.60 8.88
C THR A 89 -2.60 18.40 9.62
N SER A 90 -2.39 18.54 10.94
CA SER A 90 -1.84 17.48 11.79
C SER A 90 -2.91 16.91 12.74
N PRO A 91 -2.98 15.58 12.94
CA PRO A 91 -2.13 14.55 12.34
C PRO A 91 -2.40 14.34 10.84
N GLU A 92 -1.39 13.92 10.08
CA GLU A 92 -1.57 13.59 8.66
C GLU A 92 -2.49 12.38 8.49
N ILE A 93 -3.52 12.51 7.64
CA ILE A 93 -4.36 11.37 7.24
C ILE A 93 -3.70 10.72 6.03
N ARG A 94 -3.21 9.49 6.21
CA ARG A 94 -2.54 8.71 5.17
C ARG A 94 -3.01 7.26 5.20
N PHE A 95 -3.23 6.69 4.02
CA PHE A 95 -3.60 5.29 3.84
C PHE A 95 -2.47 4.54 3.13
N THR A 96 -1.80 3.67 3.87
CA THR A 96 -0.78 2.75 3.33
C THR A 96 -1.04 1.35 3.84
N LEU A 97 -0.24 0.39 3.39
CA LEU A 97 -0.43 -1.02 3.72
C LEU A 97 -0.09 -1.30 5.18
N VAL A 98 -1.07 -1.81 5.91
CA VAL A 98 -0.87 -2.40 7.24
C VAL A 98 -0.23 -3.78 7.08
N ILE A 99 0.62 -4.17 8.02
CA ILE A 99 1.17 -5.53 8.04
C ILE A 99 0.05 -6.50 8.37
N ASP A 100 -0.21 -7.42 7.46
CA ASP A 100 -1.19 -8.48 7.63
C ASP A 100 -0.74 -9.75 6.86
N PRO A 101 -1.29 -10.94 7.14
CA PRO A 101 -0.84 -12.17 6.49
C PRO A 101 -1.26 -12.30 5.01
N VAL A 102 -1.99 -11.32 4.47
CA VAL A 102 -2.69 -11.35 3.17
C VAL A 102 -2.15 -10.31 2.16
N THR A 103 -1.85 -9.08 2.57
CA THR A 103 -1.53 -7.93 1.70
C THR A 103 -0.07 -7.53 1.81
N ARG A 104 0.45 -7.32 3.02
CA ARG A 104 1.84 -6.97 3.30
C ARG A 104 2.38 -7.78 4.45
N LEU A 105 3.33 -8.67 4.15
CA LEU A 105 3.88 -9.58 5.14
C LEU A 105 4.83 -8.87 6.12
N ALA A 106 4.89 -9.38 7.35
CA ALA A 106 5.82 -8.91 8.37
C ALA A 106 7.30 -9.14 8.00
N SER A 107 7.60 -10.21 7.26
CA SER A 107 8.96 -10.52 6.79
C SER A 107 8.94 -11.22 5.44
N TYR A 108 9.56 -10.58 4.46
CA TYR A 108 9.78 -11.15 3.12
C TYR A 108 10.98 -12.09 3.10
N ALA A 109 12.07 -11.76 3.81
CA ALA A 109 13.28 -12.57 3.87
C ALA A 109 13.02 -13.99 4.40
N ALA A 110 12.15 -14.14 5.40
CA ALA A 110 11.76 -15.45 5.92
C ALA A 110 11.04 -16.31 4.87
N ARG A 111 10.25 -15.69 3.97
CA ARG A 111 9.61 -16.41 2.86
C ARG A 111 10.59 -16.77 1.77
N GLU A 112 11.52 -15.89 1.42
CA GLU A 112 12.57 -16.20 0.44
C GLU A 112 13.44 -17.37 0.91
N LEU A 113 13.89 -17.36 2.17
CA LEU A 113 14.66 -18.45 2.77
C LEU A 113 13.89 -19.78 2.82
N ALA A 114 12.56 -19.71 3.02
CA ALA A 114 11.71 -20.89 3.00
C ALA A 114 11.31 -21.35 1.58
N GLY A 115 11.81 -20.68 0.52
CA GLY A 115 11.43 -20.96 -0.86
C GLY A 115 9.97 -20.66 -1.19
N LYS A 116 9.27 -19.89 -0.33
CA LYS A 116 7.86 -19.51 -0.47
C LYS A 116 7.71 -18.22 -1.29
N ILE A 117 8.35 -18.22 -2.44
CA ILE A 117 8.25 -17.19 -3.46
C ILE A 117 7.78 -17.83 -4.76
N SER A 118 7.09 -17.06 -5.59
CA SER A 118 6.70 -17.52 -6.92
C SER A 118 7.93 -17.83 -7.77
N LYS A 119 7.80 -18.86 -8.61
CA LYS A 119 8.80 -19.28 -9.61
C LYS A 119 8.77 -18.42 -10.88
N MET A 120 7.98 -17.35 -10.91
CA MET A 120 7.87 -16.46 -12.06
C MET A 120 9.18 -15.71 -12.33
N ASP A 121 9.45 -15.40 -13.61
CA ASP A 121 10.60 -14.57 -13.97
C ASP A 121 10.46 -13.15 -13.40
N ARG A 122 11.57 -12.61 -12.88
CA ARG A 122 11.61 -11.28 -12.26
C ARG A 122 12.73 -10.43 -12.85
N LEU A 123 12.35 -9.27 -13.40
CA LEU A 123 13.28 -8.22 -13.78
C LEU A 123 13.13 -7.04 -12.82
N LEU A 124 14.24 -6.60 -12.23
CA LEU A 124 14.30 -5.42 -11.38
C LEU A 124 15.17 -4.37 -12.06
N HIS A 125 14.63 -3.17 -12.21
CA HIS A 125 15.32 -2.01 -12.73
C HIS A 125 15.31 -0.89 -11.71
N SER A 126 16.46 -0.26 -11.48
CA SER A 126 16.58 0.95 -10.68
C SER A 126 17.32 2.03 -11.47
N SER A 127 16.83 3.26 -11.41
CA SER A 127 17.54 4.43 -11.92
C SER A 127 18.57 4.89 -10.87
N GLN A 128 19.70 4.20 -10.73
CA GLN A 128 20.87 4.87 -10.15
C GLN A 128 21.45 5.81 -11.20
N GLN A 129 21.04 7.08 -11.14
CA GLN A 129 21.73 8.14 -11.85
C GLN A 129 23.05 8.38 -11.11
N ARG A 130 24.17 7.86 -11.63
CA ARG A 130 25.50 8.33 -11.21
C ARG A 130 25.65 9.75 -11.71
N GLU A 131 25.31 10.74 -10.89
CA GLU A 131 25.95 12.06 -11.00
C GLU A 131 27.40 11.89 -10.53
N ILE A 132 28.28 11.52 -11.47
CA ILE A 132 29.70 11.88 -11.32
C ILE A 132 29.75 13.35 -11.72
N ILE A 133 29.80 14.21 -10.70
CA ILE A 133 30.26 15.59 -10.83
C ILE A 133 31.65 15.51 -11.49
N SER A 134 31.80 16.06 -12.69
CA SER A 134 33.11 16.36 -13.29
C SER A 134 33.52 17.78 -12.92
#